data_AF-A0AAD0T2I1-F1
#
_entry.id   AF-A0AAD0T2I1-F1
#
_cell.length_a   1.000
_cell.length_b   1.000
_cell.length_c   1.000
_cell.angle_alpha   90.00
_cell.angle_beta   90.00
_cell.angle_gamma   90.00
#
_symmetry.space_group_name_H-M   'P 1'
#
loop_
_entity.id
_entity.type
_entity.pdbx_description
1 polymer ?
#
loop_
_entity_poly.entity_id
_entity_poly.type
_entity_poly.pdbx_seq_one_letter_code
_entity_poly.pdbx_strand_id
1 'polypeptide(L)'
;MVNLFRVLVLSTFLLPNLVHAELDGATESEIETCRQLKVFLDGNVGEVECQSEYQIYSKFVGKYSRSKVKSKYNQVRIAAFNLFKPGATQTEYKDHQLVAQIIDHWDVVAAVELTSNNGLSKRHNEGIVEYYTSRLAQMTEQGADLSASVTRNELALIREQFDFPGYIEVLKELQKLDASWSLVLSGKQEGSENSTVKELTGFYYRSSVVDLKATQYCRDKYGRNGKYGCLPVLDEKTFGRDVDGLFSRRPFLATFESGEFDFTLLSTHVIHNTPSDEDLQKKILRNVYGVEDYKDIGPGVTQLKFARFAEVRLMAELVEYLKKSYYEQDYIILGDFNLESTNDYWETFFNDFRGLELKIEGATSMALGKSLSDGTITHGTKSNYDHFLFDPNETRNCKGSNTAKIFNFIEGDFSKLINRRYLVRSNAKYQSQTRDVEMYRLKAGGREKVENLVDNYTRSIQNKLTVKNNKLVPRFDMEESQKEFYDRVIDSQLFDKTYYNYLKEVISDHLPIYMNCSNQYDND
;
A
#
# COMPACT_ATOMS: atom_id res chain seq x y z
N MET A 1 -30.27 -24.32 14.32
CA MET A 1 -30.58 -24.20 12.87
C MET A 1 -29.70 -23.17 12.15
N VAL A 2 -29.28 -22.06 12.78
CA VAL A 2 -28.39 -21.05 12.13
C VAL A 2 -26.94 -21.53 11.90
N ASN A 3 -26.44 -22.49 12.70
CA ASN A 3 -25.07 -23.02 12.55
C ASN A 3 -24.89 -24.12 11.48
N LEU A 4 -25.96 -24.80 11.06
CA LEU A 4 -25.87 -25.84 10.02
C LEU A 4 -25.67 -25.21 8.62
N PHE A 5 -26.19 -24.01 8.41
CA PHE A 5 -26.06 -23.27 7.15
C PHE A 5 -24.61 -22.79 6.89
N ARG A 6 -23.82 -22.50 7.93
CA ARG A 6 -22.39 -22.14 7.75
C ARG A 6 -21.53 -23.33 7.35
N VAL A 7 -21.81 -24.51 7.88
CA VAL A 7 -21.04 -25.74 7.58
C VAL A 7 -21.36 -26.26 6.17
N LEU A 8 -22.62 -26.19 5.74
CA LEU A 8 -23.01 -26.58 4.38
C LEU A 8 -22.40 -25.66 3.30
N VAL A 9 -22.29 -24.36 3.57
CA VAL A 9 -21.66 -23.38 2.65
C VAL A 9 -20.16 -23.63 2.52
N LEU A 10 -19.47 -24.07 3.59
CA LEU A 10 -18.06 -24.44 3.54
C LEU A 10 -17.81 -25.69 2.66
N SER A 11 -18.66 -26.72 2.69
CA SER A 11 -18.47 -27.93 1.88
C SER A 11 -18.95 -27.80 0.43
N THR A 12 -19.95 -26.95 0.15
CA THR A 12 -20.48 -26.75 -1.23
C THR A 12 -19.77 -25.65 -2.02
N PHE A 13 -19.08 -24.69 -1.38
CA PHE A 13 -18.34 -23.65 -2.10
C PHE A 13 -16.82 -23.88 -2.23
N LEU A 14 -16.19 -24.68 -1.36
CA LEU A 14 -14.73 -24.93 -1.41
C LEU A 14 -14.34 -26.01 -2.43
N LEU A 15 -15.16 -27.04 -2.65
CA LEU A 15 -14.82 -28.16 -3.52
C LEU A 15 -15.05 -27.90 -5.03
N PRO A 16 -16.08 -27.16 -5.48
CA PRO A 16 -16.28 -26.92 -6.91
C PRO A 16 -15.56 -25.68 -7.48
N ASN A 17 -15.27 -24.65 -6.66
CA ASN A 17 -14.69 -23.38 -7.16
C ASN A 17 -13.18 -23.43 -7.40
N LEU A 18 -12.52 -24.54 -7.06
CA LEU A 18 -11.11 -24.81 -7.42
C LEU A 18 -10.97 -25.49 -8.80
N VAL A 19 -12.07 -25.88 -9.46
CA VAL A 19 -12.04 -26.74 -10.66
C VAL A 19 -12.51 -26.04 -11.95
N HIS A 20 -13.04 -24.83 -11.91
CA HIS A 20 -13.44 -24.09 -13.13
C HIS A 20 -12.89 -22.67 -13.10
N ALA A 21 -11.61 -22.57 -13.41
CA ALA A 21 -10.88 -21.33 -13.63
C ALA A 21 -10.45 -21.34 -15.10
N GLU A 22 -11.30 -20.77 -15.96
CA GLU A 22 -10.92 -20.35 -17.30
C GLU A 22 -11.83 -19.19 -17.72
N LEU A 23 -11.19 -18.13 -18.24
CA LEU A 23 -11.74 -16.91 -18.85
C LEU A 23 -12.18 -15.78 -17.88
N ASP A 24 -11.22 -14.93 -17.51
CA ASP A 24 -11.26 -13.47 -17.78
C ASP A 24 -10.20 -12.73 -16.95
N GLY A 25 -9.14 -12.23 -17.61
CA GLY A 25 -8.36 -10.99 -17.40
C GLY A 25 -8.03 -10.40 -16.00
N ALA A 26 -8.41 -11.04 -14.89
CA ALA A 26 -7.67 -11.01 -13.65
C ALA A 26 -6.64 -12.13 -13.74
N THR A 27 -5.45 -11.97 -13.16
CA THR A 27 -4.72 -13.17 -12.79
C THR A 27 -5.61 -13.88 -11.78
N GLU A 28 -6.19 -15.03 -12.13
CA GLU A 28 -7.09 -15.83 -11.27
C GLU A 28 -6.54 -15.97 -9.82
N SER A 29 -5.22 -15.84 -9.67
CA SER A 29 -4.44 -15.70 -8.45
C SER A 29 -4.93 -14.66 -7.41
N GLU A 30 -5.32 -13.42 -7.77
CA GLU A 30 -5.63 -12.41 -6.72
C GLU A 30 -7.02 -12.56 -6.13
N ILE A 31 -8.02 -12.91 -6.95
CA ILE A 31 -9.36 -13.26 -6.45
C ILE A 31 -9.26 -14.49 -5.55
N GLU A 32 -8.48 -15.48 -5.95
CA GLU A 32 -8.24 -16.68 -5.14
C GLU A 32 -7.53 -16.34 -3.83
N THR A 33 -6.50 -15.47 -3.88
CA THR A 33 -5.84 -14.96 -2.67
C THR A 33 -6.84 -14.28 -1.73
N CYS A 34 -7.76 -13.45 -2.26
CA CYS A 34 -8.81 -12.83 -1.45
C CYS A 34 -9.76 -13.85 -0.81
N ARG A 35 -10.16 -14.89 -1.56
CA ARG A 35 -11.01 -15.98 -1.05
C ARG A 35 -10.32 -16.78 0.05
N GLN A 36 -9.03 -17.08 -0.11
CA GLN A 36 -8.22 -17.70 0.94
C GLN A 36 -8.15 -16.81 2.17
N LEU A 37 -7.84 -15.52 2.00
CA LEU A 37 -7.85 -14.55 3.10
C LEU A 37 -9.18 -14.55 3.84
N LYS A 38 -10.31 -14.55 3.14
CA LYS A 38 -11.64 -14.61 3.77
C LYS A 38 -11.81 -15.80 4.70
N VAL A 39 -11.29 -16.97 4.34
CA VAL A 39 -11.34 -18.18 5.18
C VAL A 39 -10.43 -18.04 6.40
N PHE A 40 -9.18 -17.63 6.20
CA PHE A 40 -8.18 -17.57 7.27
C PHE A 40 -8.35 -16.38 8.21
N LEU A 41 -8.97 -15.30 7.75
CA LEU A 41 -9.35 -14.15 8.57
C LEU A 41 -10.46 -14.49 9.57
N ASP A 42 -11.32 -15.47 9.28
CA ASP A 42 -12.42 -15.92 10.14
C ASP A 42 -13.28 -14.76 10.71
N GLY A 43 -13.51 -13.73 9.89
CA GLY A 43 -14.29 -12.54 10.26
C GLY A 43 -13.54 -11.51 11.12
N ASN A 44 -12.25 -11.70 11.43
CA ASN A 44 -11.46 -10.78 12.27
C ASN A 44 -11.39 -9.34 11.74
N VAL A 45 -11.51 -9.15 10.42
CA VAL A 45 -11.56 -7.84 9.75
C VAL A 45 -12.95 -7.46 9.23
N GLY A 46 -13.97 -8.25 9.55
CA GLY A 46 -15.35 -8.07 9.11
C GLY A 46 -15.69 -8.80 7.81
N GLU A 47 -16.54 -8.17 7.00
CA GLU A 47 -16.92 -8.63 5.68
C GLU A 47 -15.75 -8.54 4.70
N VAL A 48 -15.63 -9.57 3.86
CA VAL A 48 -14.66 -9.64 2.78
C VAL A 48 -15.39 -9.85 1.46
N GLU A 49 -15.25 -8.88 0.56
CA GLU A 49 -15.78 -8.90 -0.80
C GLU A 49 -14.61 -9.05 -1.79
N CYS A 50 -14.69 -10.07 -2.65
CA CYS A 50 -13.64 -10.40 -3.62
C CYS A 50 -14.19 -10.24 -5.04
N GLN A 51 -14.02 -9.06 -5.63
CA GLN A 51 -14.34 -8.80 -7.03
C GLN A 51 -13.08 -8.80 -7.90
N SER A 52 -13.24 -8.87 -9.22
CA SER A 52 -12.12 -8.85 -10.16
C SER A 52 -11.42 -7.49 -10.23
N GLU A 53 -12.16 -6.40 -10.03
CA GLU A 53 -11.61 -5.04 -10.16
C GLU A 53 -11.25 -4.42 -8.80
N TYR A 54 -11.85 -4.92 -7.71
CA TYR A 54 -11.54 -4.48 -6.35
C TYR A 54 -11.80 -5.56 -5.29
N GLN A 55 -11.20 -5.38 -4.12
CA GLN A 55 -11.43 -6.18 -2.93
C GLN A 55 -11.79 -5.25 -1.76
N ILE A 56 -12.70 -5.66 -0.89
CA ILE A 56 -13.08 -4.89 0.31
C ILE A 56 -12.90 -5.74 1.57
N TYR A 57 -12.35 -5.13 2.60
CA TYR A 57 -12.25 -5.66 3.95
C TYR A 57 -12.85 -4.64 4.93
N SER A 58 -14.01 -4.91 5.53
CA SER A 58 -14.71 -3.93 6.38
C SER A 58 -15.58 -4.54 7.47
N LYS A 59 -15.56 -3.96 8.68
CA LYS A 59 -16.48 -4.29 9.78
C LYS A 59 -17.82 -3.53 9.73
N PHE A 60 -17.96 -2.50 8.90
CA PHE A 60 -19.00 -1.47 9.07
C PHE A 60 -19.66 -1.02 7.76
N VAL A 61 -20.06 -1.97 6.92
CA VAL A 61 -20.84 -1.65 5.71
C VAL A 61 -22.16 -0.95 6.09
N GLY A 62 -22.36 0.28 5.60
CA GLY A 62 -23.63 1.01 5.66
C GLY A 62 -23.96 1.75 6.97
N LYS A 63 -22.98 2.05 7.84
CA LYS A 63 -23.21 2.84 9.09
C LYS A 63 -22.87 4.32 8.98
N TYR A 64 -22.52 4.80 7.78
CA TYR A 64 -22.23 6.20 7.54
C TYR A 64 -23.50 7.06 7.67
N SER A 65 -23.34 8.26 8.23
CA SER A 65 -24.42 9.24 8.35
C SER A 65 -23.87 10.62 7.99
N ARG A 66 -24.28 11.10 6.81
CA ARG A 66 -23.86 12.39 6.26
C ARG A 66 -24.03 13.55 7.25
N SER A 67 -25.24 13.71 7.79
CA SER A 67 -25.56 14.78 8.72
C SER A 67 -24.74 14.71 10.01
N LYS A 68 -24.51 13.51 10.55
CA LYS A 68 -23.67 13.30 11.73
C LYS A 68 -22.22 13.67 11.44
N VAL A 69 -21.66 13.22 10.31
CA VAL A 69 -20.29 13.53 9.91
C VAL A 69 -20.11 15.02 9.74
N LYS A 70 -20.98 15.69 8.98
CA LYS A 70 -20.96 17.14 8.80
C LYS A 70 -21.00 17.92 10.12
N SER A 71 -21.83 17.47 11.07
CA SER A 71 -21.96 18.15 12.38
C SER A 71 -20.77 17.92 13.32
N LYS A 72 -20.09 16.78 13.19
CA LYS A 72 -19.01 16.35 14.10
C LYS A 72 -17.63 16.72 13.57
N TYR A 73 -17.46 16.67 12.26
CA TYR A 73 -16.22 16.89 11.55
C TYR A 73 -16.44 18.01 10.53
N ASN A 74 -15.60 19.04 10.58
CA ASN A 74 -15.65 20.16 9.63
C ASN A 74 -14.73 19.96 8.42
N GLN A 75 -13.97 18.86 8.41
CA GLN A 75 -13.03 18.51 7.36
C GLN A 75 -12.87 16.99 7.29
N VAL A 76 -12.54 16.50 6.10
CA VAL A 76 -11.99 15.17 5.86
C VAL A 76 -10.48 15.30 5.66
N ARG A 77 -9.70 14.38 6.21
CA ARG A 77 -8.25 14.36 6.06
C ARG A 77 -7.85 13.22 5.13
N ILE A 78 -7.28 13.58 3.98
CA ILE A 78 -6.90 12.67 2.90
C ILE A 78 -5.37 12.58 2.88
N ALA A 79 -4.81 11.39 2.83
CA ALA A 79 -3.37 11.18 2.77
C ALA A 79 -2.95 10.22 1.66
N ALA A 80 -1.67 10.28 1.32
CA ALA A 80 -1.00 9.26 0.52
C ALA A 80 0.26 8.78 1.25
N PHE A 81 0.52 7.48 1.19
CA PHE A 81 1.66 6.87 1.85
C PHE A 81 2.16 5.66 1.06
N ASN A 82 3.38 5.76 0.51
CA ASN A 82 4.13 4.58 0.07
C ASN A 82 4.54 3.78 1.31
N LEU A 83 3.97 2.59 1.48
CA LEU A 83 4.20 1.74 2.66
C LEU A 83 5.45 0.87 2.55
N PHE A 84 6.10 0.89 1.38
CA PHE A 84 7.26 0.07 1.05
C PHE A 84 7.02 -1.40 1.38
N LYS A 85 6.18 -2.06 0.56
CA LYS A 85 5.91 -3.50 0.59
C LYS A 85 5.64 -4.04 2.00
N PRO A 86 4.62 -3.57 2.72
CA PRO A 86 4.41 -4.00 4.10
C PRO A 86 4.27 -5.54 4.16
N GLY A 87 5.19 -6.21 4.85
CA GLY A 87 5.16 -7.66 5.05
C GLY A 87 5.70 -8.52 3.90
N ALA A 88 6.35 -7.95 2.88
CA ALA A 88 7.12 -8.76 1.92
C ALA A 88 8.42 -9.29 2.57
N THR A 89 9.06 -10.31 1.97
CA THR A 89 10.35 -10.83 2.46
C THR A 89 11.42 -9.73 2.58
N GLN A 90 11.38 -8.74 1.68
CA GLN A 90 12.28 -7.59 1.70
C GLN A 90 12.03 -6.62 2.87
N THR A 91 10.99 -6.81 3.68
CA THR A 91 10.48 -5.85 4.69
C THR A 91 9.76 -6.58 5.81
N GLU A 92 10.24 -7.77 6.14
CA GLU A 92 9.61 -8.69 7.09
C GLU A 92 9.51 -8.15 8.52
N TYR A 93 10.34 -7.15 8.88
CA TYR A 93 10.40 -6.57 10.23
C TYR A 93 9.49 -5.36 10.45
N LYS A 94 8.52 -5.14 9.56
CA LYS A 94 7.64 -3.99 9.64
C LYS A 94 6.87 -3.96 10.97
N ASP A 95 6.93 -2.83 11.68
CA ASP A 95 6.11 -2.59 12.87
C ASP A 95 4.73 -2.10 12.44
N HIS A 96 3.85 -3.05 12.09
CA HIS A 96 2.50 -2.74 11.63
C HIS A 96 1.70 -1.91 12.64
N GLN A 97 1.98 -2.03 13.95
CA GLN A 97 1.33 -1.22 14.98
C GLN A 97 1.75 0.26 14.86
N LEU A 98 3.04 0.51 14.68
CA LEU A 98 3.56 1.86 14.51
C LEU A 98 3.11 2.48 13.18
N VAL A 99 3.10 1.70 12.09
CA VAL A 99 2.55 2.14 10.80
C VAL A 99 1.07 2.49 10.93
N ALA A 100 0.27 1.66 11.61
CA ALA A 100 -1.14 1.95 11.87
C ALA A 100 -1.32 3.23 12.72
N GLN A 101 -0.47 3.46 13.72
CA GLN A 101 -0.49 4.70 14.51
C GLN A 101 -0.19 5.95 13.67
N ILE A 102 0.67 5.83 12.66
CA ILE A 102 0.92 6.91 11.69
C ILE A 102 -0.32 7.15 10.84
N ILE A 103 -0.87 6.09 10.22
CA ILE A 103 -2.07 6.14 9.36
C ILE A 103 -3.29 6.70 10.11
N ASP A 104 -3.41 6.43 11.41
CA ASP A 104 -4.54 6.88 12.24
C ASP A 104 -4.68 8.41 12.33
N HIS A 105 -3.71 9.18 11.83
CA HIS A 105 -3.83 10.64 11.72
C HIS A 105 -4.81 11.14 10.65
N TRP A 106 -5.32 10.26 9.80
CA TRP A 106 -6.18 10.62 8.67
C TRP A 106 -7.45 9.78 8.61
N ASP A 107 -8.30 10.14 7.66
CA ASP A 107 -9.63 9.54 7.50
C ASP A 107 -9.69 8.68 6.22
N VAL A 108 -8.91 9.04 5.18
CA VAL A 108 -8.66 8.21 3.98
C VAL A 108 -7.17 8.27 3.64
N VAL A 109 -6.55 7.13 3.39
CA VAL A 109 -5.12 7.01 3.05
C VAL A 109 -4.93 6.15 1.82
N ALA A 110 -4.51 6.77 0.72
CA ALA A 110 -4.00 6.11 -0.47
C ALA A 110 -2.70 5.39 -0.13
N ALA A 111 -2.68 4.07 -0.30
CA ALA A 111 -1.55 3.22 0.03
C ALA A 111 -1.03 2.52 -1.23
N VAL A 112 0.26 2.70 -1.49
CA VAL A 112 0.98 2.13 -2.65
C VAL A 112 2.12 1.23 -2.21
N GLU A 113 2.71 0.52 -3.18
CA GLU A 113 3.64 -0.60 -2.96
C GLU A 113 3.06 -1.71 -2.08
N LEU A 114 1.75 -1.95 -2.15
CA LEU A 114 1.16 -3.09 -1.47
C LEU A 114 1.49 -4.36 -2.25
N THR A 115 1.76 -5.48 -1.59
CA THR A 115 2.03 -6.74 -2.27
C THR A 115 1.29 -7.86 -1.58
N SER A 116 0.66 -8.75 -2.35
CA SER A 116 0.27 -10.06 -1.81
C SER A 116 1.52 -10.87 -1.47
N ASN A 117 1.36 -11.90 -0.64
CA ASN A 117 2.46 -12.78 -0.29
C ASN A 117 3.08 -13.38 -1.55
N ASN A 118 4.41 -13.33 -1.63
CA ASN A 118 5.19 -13.86 -2.74
C ASN A 118 6.32 -14.75 -2.20
N GLY A 119 7.09 -15.38 -3.10
CA GLY A 119 8.27 -16.16 -2.74
C GLY A 119 8.02 -17.23 -1.68
N LEU A 120 8.77 -17.18 -0.57
CA LEU A 120 8.67 -18.15 0.51
C LEU A 120 7.34 -18.09 1.26
N SER A 121 6.81 -16.89 1.52
CA SER A 121 5.53 -16.71 2.22
C SER A 121 4.36 -17.25 1.40
N LYS A 122 4.39 -17.09 0.08
CA LYS A 122 3.38 -17.70 -0.81
C LYS A 122 3.40 -19.23 -0.71
N ARG A 123 4.57 -19.85 -0.89
CA ARG A 123 4.73 -21.32 -0.80
C ARG A 123 4.32 -21.86 0.57
N HIS A 124 4.66 -21.13 1.63
CA HIS A 124 4.25 -21.45 2.98
C HIS A 124 2.72 -21.45 3.11
N ASN A 125 2.06 -20.37 2.68
CA ASN A 125 0.61 -20.25 2.73
C ASN A 125 -0.10 -21.33 1.88
N GLU A 126 0.40 -21.63 0.68
CA GLU A 126 -0.12 -22.71 -0.16
C GLU A 126 -0.10 -24.05 0.60
N GLY A 127 1.02 -24.38 1.25
CA GLY A 127 1.13 -25.58 2.08
C GLY A 127 0.19 -25.57 3.30
N ILE A 128 -0.02 -24.42 3.94
CA ILE A 128 -0.97 -24.26 5.05
C ILE A 128 -2.42 -24.45 4.57
N VAL A 129 -2.78 -23.87 3.41
CA VAL A 129 -4.12 -24.00 2.81
C VAL A 129 -4.40 -25.46 2.44
N GLU A 130 -3.46 -26.14 1.80
CA GLU A 130 -3.58 -27.55 1.44
C GLU A 130 -3.73 -28.43 2.69
N TYR A 131 -2.88 -28.20 3.69
CA TYR A 131 -2.92 -28.95 4.95
C TYR A 131 -4.22 -28.74 5.72
N TYR A 132 -4.67 -27.49 5.84
CA TYR A 132 -5.94 -27.13 6.46
C TYR A 132 -7.12 -27.82 5.76
N THR A 133 -7.17 -27.76 4.44
CA THR A 133 -8.26 -28.31 3.63
C THR A 133 -8.29 -29.84 3.72
N SER A 134 -7.13 -30.49 3.60
CA SER A 134 -6.99 -31.94 3.76
C SER A 134 -7.44 -32.42 5.13
N ARG A 135 -7.07 -31.67 6.19
CA ARG A 135 -7.44 -32.02 7.55
C ARG A 135 -8.93 -31.87 7.80
N LEU A 136 -9.53 -30.78 7.29
CA LEU A 136 -10.97 -30.55 7.36
C LEU A 136 -11.77 -31.64 6.63
N ALA A 137 -11.31 -32.07 5.45
CA ALA A 137 -11.93 -33.17 4.70
C ALA A 137 -11.87 -34.48 5.49
N GLN A 138 -10.70 -34.84 6.03
CA GLN A 138 -10.52 -36.04 6.83
C GLN A 138 -11.40 -36.06 8.09
N MET A 139 -11.51 -34.93 8.80
CA MET A 139 -12.39 -34.79 9.95
C MET A 139 -13.86 -34.98 9.56
N THR A 140 -14.27 -34.45 8.41
CA THR A 140 -15.64 -34.58 7.91
C THR A 140 -15.97 -36.02 7.53
N GLU A 141 -15.05 -36.71 6.84
CA GLU A 141 -15.19 -38.14 6.48
C GLU A 141 -15.27 -39.05 7.72
N GLN A 142 -14.55 -38.70 8.78
CA GLN A 142 -14.57 -39.41 10.07
C GLN A 142 -15.81 -39.09 10.92
N GLY A 143 -16.70 -38.21 10.45
CA GLY A 143 -17.88 -37.78 11.21
C GLY A 143 -17.53 -36.98 12.46
N ALA A 144 -16.36 -36.33 12.49
CA ALA A 144 -15.94 -35.53 13.63
C ALA A 144 -16.84 -34.31 13.81
N ASP A 145 -17.20 -34.01 15.06
CA ASP A 145 -17.91 -32.77 15.38
C ASP A 145 -16.94 -31.58 15.24
N LEU A 146 -17.12 -30.79 14.17
CA LEU A 146 -16.32 -29.59 13.90
C LEU A 146 -16.51 -28.50 14.97
N SER A 147 -17.56 -28.59 15.80
CA SER A 147 -17.79 -27.66 16.91
C SER A 147 -17.09 -28.09 18.21
N ALA A 148 -16.63 -29.35 18.29
CA ALA A 148 -15.90 -29.84 19.45
C ALA A 148 -14.61 -29.04 19.68
N SER A 149 -14.29 -28.76 20.95
CA SER A 149 -13.14 -27.91 21.31
C SER A 149 -11.82 -28.44 20.75
N VAL A 150 -11.63 -29.76 20.71
CA VAL A 150 -10.41 -30.39 20.20
C VAL A 150 -10.22 -30.07 18.72
N THR A 151 -11.25 -30.32 17.91
CA THR A 151 -11.25 -30.03 16.47
C THR A 151 -11.06 -28.54 16.19
N ARG A 152 -11.79 -27.68 16.93
CA ARG A 152 -11.66 -26.22 16.78
C ARG A 152 -10.25 -25.73 17.09
N ASN A 153 -9.64 -26.23 18.16
CA ASN A 153 -8.29 -25.83 18.55
C ASN A 153 -7.25 -26.29 17.53
N GLU A 154 -7.40 -27.50 16.96
CA GLU A 154 -6.52 -27.99 15.90
C GLU A 154 -6.60 -27.12 14.64
N LEU A 155 -7.81 -26.84 14.16
CA LEU A 155 -8.01 -25.98 12.98
C LEU A 155 -7.58 -24.53 13.24
N ALA A 156 -7.79 -24.01 14.45
CA ALA A 156 -7.31 -22.69 14.86
C ALA A 156 -5.77 -22.62 14.84
N LEU A 157 -5.09 -23.64 15.38
CA LEU A 157 -3.63 -23.71 15.35
C LEU A 157 -3.08 -23.65 13.93
N ILE A 158 -3.69 -24.37 12.97
CA ILE A 158 -3.29 -24.35 11.56
C ILE A 158 -3.53 -22.96 10.96
N ARG A 159 -4.69 -22.34 11.22
CA ARG A 159 -5.03 -21.01 10.72
C ARG A 159 -4.06 -19.94 11.23
N GLU A 160 -3.64 -20.02 12.49
CA GLU A 160 -2.69 -19.08 13.11
C GLU A 160 -1.29 -19.09 12.46
N GLN A 161 -0.98 -20.13 11.68
CA GLN A 161 0.28 -20.19 10.94
C GLN A 161 0.24 -19.44 9.62
N PHE A 162 -0.95 -19.18 9.05
CA PHE A 162 -1.08 -18.45 7.80
C PHE A 162 -0.50 -17.04 7.93
N ASP A 163 0.40 -16.68 7.01
CA ASP A 163 0.91 -15.32 6.94
C ASP A 163 -0.11 -14.43 6.26
N PHE A 164 -0.59 -13.39 6.94
CA PHE A 164 -1.38 -12.38 6.26
C PHE A 164 -0.46 -11.40 5.51
N PRO A 165 -0.84 -10.96 4.29
CA PRO A 165 -0.16 -9.86 3.63
C PRO A 165 -0.11 -8.64 4.55
N GLY A 166 0.96 -7.85 4.51
CA GLY A 166 1.11 -6.77 5.49
C GLY A 166 0.04 -5.68 5.38
N TYR A 167 -0.64 -5.54 4.24
CA TYR A 167 -1.81 -4.64 4.15
C TYR A 167 -2.98 -5.09 5.04
N ILE A 168 -3.14 -6.39 5.25
CA ILE A 168 -4.10 -6.94 6.21
C ILE A 168 -3.61 -6.77 7.65
N GLU A 169 -2.31 -6.94 7.92
CA GLU A 169 -1.76 -6.72 9.25
C GLU A 169 -1.88 -5.24 9.68
N VAL A 170 -1.61 -4.30 8.78
CA VAL A 170 -1.89 -2.87 9.02
C VAL A 170 -3.37 -2.65 9.32
N LEU A 171 -4.29 -3.21 8.52
CA LEU A 171 -5.73 -3.08 8.76
C LEU A 171 -6.15 -3.62 10.14
N LYS A 172 -5.60 -4.77 10.56
CA LYS A 172 -5.88 -5.38 11.87
C LYS A 172 -5.44 -4.46 13.00
N GLU A 173 -4.27 -3.84 12.90
CA GLU A 173 -3.79 -2.86 13.90
C GLU A 173 -4.62 -1.57 13.89
N LEU A 174 -4.98 -1.06 12.71
CA LEU A 174 -5.88 0.09 12.57
C LEU A 174 -7.24 -0.17 13.24
N GLN A 175 -7.83 -1.35 13.02
CA GLN A 175 -9.10 -1.71 13.63
C GLN A 175 -9.05 -1.88 15.16
N LYS A 176 -7.85 -2.00 15.76
CA LYS A 176 -7.69 -1.92 17.23
C LYS A 176 -7.73 -0.47 17.72
N LEU A 177 -7.27 0.49 16.92
CA LEU A 177 -7.33 1.92 17.23
C LEU A 177 -8.74 2.47 17.02
N ASP A 178 -9.36 2.11 15.90
CA ASP A 178 -10.74 2.46 15.54
C ASP A 178 -11.33 1.34 14.68
N ALA A 179 -12.33 0.62 15.20
CA ALA A 179 -12.92 -0.52 14.51
C ALA A 179 -13.55 -0.15 13.14
N SER A 180 -13.83 1.13 12.88
CA SER A 180 -14.39 1.61 11.61
C SER A 180 -13.40 1.62 10.45
N TRP A 181 -12.11 1.40 10.69
CA TRP A 181 -11.12 1.24 9.63
C TRP A 181 -11.46 0.07 8.70
N SER A 182 -11.42 0.37 7.40
CA SER A 182 -11.73 -0.53 6.30
C SER A 182 -10.67 -0.36 5.21
N LEU A 183 -10.60 -1.31 4.29
CA LEU A 183 -9.69 -1.29 3.15
C LEU A 183 -10.49 -1.57 1.87
N VAL A 184 -10.29 -0.75 0.84
CA VAL A 184 -10.63 -1.06 -0.55
C VAL A 184 -9.34 -1.14 -1.35
N LEU A 185 -9.15 -2.22 -2.10
CA LEU A 185 -7.88 -2.58 -2.73
C LEU A 185 -8.11 -2.93 -4.20
N SER A 186 -7.13 -2.68 -5.07
CA SER A 186 -7.19 -3.13 -6.46
C SER A 186 -7.36 -4.64 -6.53
N GLY A 187 -8.19 -5.12 -7.46
CA GLY A 187 -8.40 -6.55 -7.66
C GLY A 187 -7.24 -7.26 -8.35
N LYS A 188 -6.25 -6.50 -8.84
CA LYS A 188 -5.11 -6.97 -9.63
C LYS A 188 -3.84 -6.24 -9.22
N GLN A 189 -2.72 -6.96 -9.27
CA GLN A 189 -1.37 -6.38 -9.12
C GLN A 189 -0.90 -5.80 -10.46
N GLU A 190 -0.38 -4.59 -10.45
CA GLU A 190 0.16 -3.90 -11.63
C GLU A 190 1.68 -3.75 -11.53
N GLY A 191 2.33 -3.66 -12.68
CA GLY A 191 3.77 -3.48 -12.83
C GLY A 191 4.15 -3.69 -14.29
N SER A 192 5.26 -3.09 -14.72
CA SER A 192 5.80 -3.33 -16.07
C SER A 192 5.93 -4.82 -16.37
N GLU A 193 5.75 -5.22 -17.63
CA GLU A 193 5.70 -6.62 -18.06
C GLU A 193 6.85 -7.49 -17.50
N ASN A 194 8.07 -6.94 -17.50
CA ASN A 194 9.28 -7.61 -17.02
C ASN A 194 9.59 -7.39 -15.53
N SER A 195 8.67 -6.79 -14.76
CA SER A 195 8.90 -6.56 -13.34
C SER A 195 8.84 -7.86 -12.55
N THR A 196 9.83 -8.08 -11.68
CA THR A 196 9.84 -9.19 -10.72
C THR A 196 8.88 -8.96 -9.55
N VAL A 197 8.41 -7.73 -9.36
CA VAL A 197 7.45 -7.35 -8.31
C VAL A 197 6.32 -6.56 -8.94
N LYS A 198 5.10 -7.08 -8.82
CA LYS A 198 3.87 -6.36 -9.11
C LYS A 198 3.25 -5.89 -7.81
N GLU A 199 2.49 -4.80 -7.88
CA GLU A 199 2.00 -4.07 -6.72
C GLU A 199 0.48 -3.91 -6.78
N LEU A 200 -0.17 -4.09 -5.63
CA LEU A 200 -1.52 -3.64 -5.37
C LEU A 200 -1.48 -2.18 -4.94
N THR A 201 -2.60 -1.51 -5.13
CA THR A 201 -2.83 -0.13 -4.66
C THR A 201 -4.24 -0.04 -4.11
N GLY A 202 -4.44 0.77 -3.07
CA GLY A 202 -5.74 0.85 -2.41
C GLY A 202 -5.87 2.02 -1.45
N PHE A 203 -6.96 2.01 -0.70
CA PHE A 203 -7.29 3.03 0.28
C PHE A 203 -7.68 2.39 1.61
N TYR A 204 -6.95 2.72 2.67
CA TYR A 204 -7.48 2.58 4.02
C TYR A 204 -8.43 3.74 4.30
N TYR A 205 -9.60 3.47 4.86
CA TYR A 205 -10.56 4.52 5.16
C TYR A 205 -11.35 4.26 6.44
N ARG A 206 -11.69 5.33 7.16
CA ARG A 206 -12.58 5.29 8.32
C ARG A 206 -14.03 5.36 7.87
N SER A 207 -14.72 4.24 7.86
CA SER A 207 -16.16 4.17 7.52
C SER A 207 -17.08 4.97 8.47
N SER A 208 -16.54 5.46 9.59
CA SER A 208 -17.25 6.38 10.50
C SER A 208 -17.17 7.86 10.07
N VAL A 209 -16.27 8.21 9.15
CA VAL A 209 -16.01 9.58 8.66
C VAL A 209 -16.29 9.70 7.16
N VAL A 210 -16.09 8.63 6.39
CA VAL A 210 -16.38 8.60 4.96
C VAL A 210 -17.24 7.40 4.57
N ASP A 211 -18.05 7.56 3.53
CA ASP A 211 -18.74 6.46 2.83
C ASP A 211 -17.96 6.09 1.58
N LEU A 212 -17.86 4.78 1.28
CA LEU A 212 -17.29 4.31 0.01
C LEU A 212 -18.41 4.27 -1.03
N LYS A 213 -18.39 5.23 -1.97
CA LYS A 213 -19.43 5.42 -2.97
C LYS A 213 -19.18 4.55 -4.19
N ALA A 214 -20.25 4.30 -4.92
CA ALA A 214 -20.12 3.57 -6.18
C ALA A 214 -19.57 4.48 -7.27
N THR A 215 -18.36 4.22 -7.75
CA THR A 215 -17.68 5.01 -8.78
C THR A 215 -18.39 4.84 -10.13
N GLN A 216 -18.87 5.93 -10.71
CA GLN A 216 -19.69 5.90 -11.92
C GLN A 216 -18.92 5.32 -13.11
N TYR A 217 -17.71 5.79 -13.35
CA TYR A 217 -16.82 5.25 -14.38
C TYR A 217 -16.61 3.74 -14.26
N CYS A 218 -16.25 3.27 -13.07
CA CYS A 218 -15.97 1.85 -12.86
C CYS A 218 -17.21 0.97 -13.02
N ARG A 219 -18.39 1.45 -12.61
CA ARG A 219 -19.66 0.75 -12.89
C ARG A 219 -19.98 0.69 -14.38
N ASP A 220 -19.74 1.76 -15.11
CA ASP A 220 -20.04 1.80 -16.54
C ASP A 220 -19.11 0.89 -17.34
N LYS A 221 -17.85 0.76 -16.92
CA LYS A 221 -16.87 -0.11 -17.57
C LYS A 221 -16.98 -1.58 -17.16
N TYR A 222 -17.30 -1.86 -15.90
CA TYR A 222 -17.19 -3.22 -15.33
C TYR A 222 -18.46 -3.74 -14.63
N GLY A 223 -19.57 -2.99 -14.70
CA GLY A 223 -20.83 -3.36 -14.06
C GLY A 223 -20.71 -3.48 -12.54
N ARG A 224 -21.26 -4.55 -11.97
CA ARG A 224 -21.22 -4.79 -10.51
C ARG A 224 -19.79 -5.06 -10.00
N ASN A 225 -18.94 -5.64 -10.84
CA ASN A 225 -17.57 -6.02 -10.45
C ASN A 225 -16.64 -4.82 -10.25
N GLY A 226 -16.96 -3.67 -10.84
CA GLY A 226 -16.25 -2.39 -10.62
C GLY A 226 -17.05 -1.40 -9.78
N LYS A 227 -18.05 -1.85 -8.99
CA LYS A 227 -18.93 -0.94 -8.25
C LYS A 227 -18.20 0.13 -7.44
N TYR A 228 -17.21 -0.24 -6.63
CA TYR A 228 -16.58 0.66 -5.64
C TYR A 228 -15.17 1.12 -6.01
N GLY A 229 -14.61 0.57 -7.08
CA GLY A 229 -13.30 0.95 -7.57
C GLY A 229 -12.83 0.06 -8.70
N CYS A 230 -11.84 0.54 -9.45
CA CYS A 230 -11.27 -0.17 -10.57
C CYS A 230 -9.92 0.44 -10.97
N LEU A 231 -9.17 -0.33 -11.77
CA LEU A 231 -8.09 0.22 -12.60
C LEU A 231 -8.72 0.73 -13.90
N PRO A 232 -8.24 1.84 -14.47
CA PRO A 232 -8.81 2.40 -15.69
C PRO A 232 -8.54 1.51 -16.91
N VAL A 233 -9.48 1.56 -17.85
CA VAL A 233 -9.30 1.01 -19.20
C VAL A 233 -8.50 2.01 -20.03
N LEU A 234 -7.39 1.54 -20.57
CA LEU A 234 -6.49 2.31 -21.44
C LEU A 234 -6.85 2.01 -22.90
N ASP A 235 -7.97 2.54 -23.38
CA ASP A 235 -8.46 2.32 -24.74
C ASP A 235 -8.37 3.57 -25.62
N GLU A 236 -8.30 3.34 -26.94
CA GLU A 236 -8.29 4.42 -27.94
C GLU A 236 -9.55 5.28 -27.88
N LYS A 237 -10.68 4.71 -27.43
CA LYS A 237 -11.94 5.46 -27.25
C LYS A 237 -11.81 6.54 -26.17
N THR A 238 -11.04 6.28 -25.12
CA THR A 238 -10.83 7.19 -24.00
C THR A 238 -9.75 8.23 -24.32
N PHE A 239 -8.65 7.82 -24.95
CA PHE A 239 -7.48 8.67 -25.15
C PHE A 239 -7.31 9.23 -26.58
N GLY A 240 -8.15 8.80 -27.52
CA GLY A 240 -8.05 9.12 -28.94
C GLY A 240 -6.84 8.52 -29.66
N ARG A 241 -6.06 7.67 -28.96
CA ARG A 241 -4.83 7.04 -29.45
C ARG A 241 -4.48 5.81 -28.61
N ASP A 242 -3.61 4.96 -29.15
CA ASP A 242 -3.11 3.77 -28.46
C ASP A 242 -2.19 4.17 -27.29
N VAL A 243 -2.71 4.01 -26.07
CA VAL A 243 -1.98 4.19 -24.82
C VAL A 243 -1.88 2.90 -24.01
N ASP A 244 -2.21 1.76 -24.63
CA ASP A 244 -2.13 0.47 -23.98
C ASP A 244 -0.68 0.10 -23.66
N GLY A 245 -0.46 -0.44 -22.46
CA GLY A 245 0.87 -0.76 -21.95
C GLY A 245 1.78 0.44 -21.64
N LEU A 246 1.29 1.69 -21.72
CA LEU A 246 2.10 2.88 -21.42
C LEU A 246 2.15 3.23 -19.93
N PHE A 247 1.32 2.58 -19.12
CA PHE A 247 1.43 2.60 -17.66
C PHE A 247 2.14 1.35 -17.16
N SER A 248 3.16 1.52 -16.34
CA SER A 248 3.71 0.46 -15.51
C SER A 248 2.70 0.04 -14.45
N ARG A 249 2.09 1.02 -13.79
CA ARG A 249 1.06 0.82 -12.75
C ARG A 249 -0.08 1.79 -12.98
N ARG A 250 -1.22 1.27 -13.44
CA ARG A 250 -2.42 2.09 -13.61
C ARG A 250 -2.91 2.59 -12.24
N PRO A 251 -3.41 3.84 -12.14
CA PRO A 251 -3.91 4.35 -10.88
C PRO A 251 -5.16 3.57 -10.44
N PHE A 252 -5.35 3.37 -9.14
CA PHE A 252 -6.58 2.78 -8.62
C PHE A 252 -7.58 3.89 -8.26
N LEU A 253 -8.78 3.80 -8.84
CA LEU A 253 -9.86 4.77 -8.63
C LEU A 253 -10.83 4.28 -7.57
N ALA A 254 -11.19 5.16 -6.64
CA ALA A 254 -12.32 4.95 -5.74
C ALA A 254 -12.96 6.30 -5.37
N THR A 255 -14.27 6.30 -5.16
CA THR A 255 -15.06 7.50 -4.82
C THR A 255 -15.49 7.45 -3.36
N PHE A 256 -15.33 8.55 -2.65
CA PHE A 256 -15.70 8.68 -1.24
C PHE A 256 -16.65 9.84 -1.03
N GLU A 257 -17.41 9.79 0.05
CA GLU A 257 -18.24 10.91 0.51
C GLU A 257 -17.96 11.19 1.98
N SER A 258 -17.71 12.45 2.34
CA SER A 258 -17.66 12.92 3.73
C SER A 258 -18.49 14.18 3.88
N GLY A 259 -19.51 14.17 4.73
CA GLY A 259 -20.41 15.30 4.86
C GLY A 259 -21.03 15.67 3.50
N GLU A 260 -20.95 16.93 3.11
CA GLU A 260 -21.41 17.39 1.79
C GLU A 260 -20.32 17.36 0.72
N PHE A 261 -19.24 16.61 0.90
CA PHE A 261 -18.16 16.56 -0.09
C PHE A 261 -18.02 15.13 -0.58
N ASP A 262 -18.34 14.87 -1.84
CA ASP A 262 -17.83 13.70 -2.54
C ASP A 262 -16.59 14.02 -3.38
N PHE A 263 -15.76 13.00 -3.58
CA PHE A 263 -14.51 13.13 -4.31
C PHE A 263 -14.04 11.77 -4.79
N THR A 264 -13.33 11.79 -5.92
CA THR A 264 -12.70 10.59 -6.48
C THR A 264 -11.19 10.67 -6.39
N LEU A 265 -10.59 9.65 -5.76
CA LEU A 265 -9.15 9.54 -5.60
C LEU A 265 -8.55 8.62 -6.65
N LEU A 266 -7.42 9.04 -7.23
CA LEU A 266 -6.58 8.23 -8.12
C LEU A 266 -5.25 7.97 -7.43
N SER A 267 -5.15 6.82 -6.75
CA SER A 267 -3.91 6.44 -6.06
C SER A 267 -2.89 5.91 -7.07
N THR A 268 -1.66 6.43 -7.05
CA THR A 268 -0.64 6.14 -8.06
C THR A 268 0.76 5.90 -7.49
N HIS A 269 1.52 5.04 -8.16
CA HIS A 269 2.95 4.86 -7.95
C HIS A 269 3.65 4.82 -9.31
N VAL A 270 4.11 6.00 -9.73
CA VAL A 270 4.69 6.22 -11.05
C VAL A 270 6.00 5.43 -11.21
N ILE A 271 6.29 4.96 -12.41
CA ILE A 271 7.51 4.23 -12.72
C ILE A 271 8.77 4.97 -12.24
N HIS A 272 9.71 4.25 -11.61
CA HIS A 272 10.96 4.89 -11.18
C HIS A 272 11.94 5.07 -12.34
N ASN A 273 12.10 4.10 -13.24
CA ASN A 273 13.06 4.24 -14.35
C ASN A 273 12.34 4.11 -15.68
N THR A 274 12.76 4.89 -16.68
CA THR A 274 12.37 4.65 -18.06
C THR A 274 12.61 3.18 -18.44
N PRO A 275 11.64 2.51 -19.10
CA PRO A 275 11.80 1.12 -19.54
C PRO A 275 13.04 0.95 -20.41
N SER A 276 13.76 -0.18 -20.27
CA SER A 276 14.92 -0.48 -21.12
C SER A 276 14.55 -0.88 -22.55
N ASP A 277 13.28 -1.25 -22.78
CA ASP A 277 12.75 -1.62 -24.09
C ASP A 277 12.64 -0.39 -25.00
N GLU A 278 13.40 -0.40 -26.10
CA GLU A 278 13.45 0.71 -27.06
C GLU A 278 12.14 0.92 -27.81
N ASP A 279 11.38 -0.13 -28.09
CA ASP A 279 10.12 -0.03 -28.81
C ASP A 279 9.04 0.56 -27.90
N LEU A 280 9.04 0.18 -26.62
CA LEU A 280 8.20 0.82 -25.61
C LEU A 280 8.58 2.31 -25.42
N GLN A 281 9.88 2.64 -25.39
CA GLN A 281 10.32 4.03 -25.33
C GLN A 281 9.80 4.85 -26.52
N LYS A 282 9.96 4.35 -27.76
CA LYS A 282 9.44 5.01 -28.97
C LYS A 282 7.92 5.14 -28.92
N LYS A 283 7.21 4.11 -28.44
CA LYS A 283 5.76 4.14 -28.28
C LYS A 283 5.35 5.24 -27.30
N ILE A 284 6.02 5.38 -26.16
CA ILE A 284 5.77 6.47 -25.19
C ILE A 284 6.02 7.83 -25.84
N LEU A 285 7.18 8.04 -26.46
CA LEU A 285 7.56 9.33 -27.07
C LEU A 285 6.53 9.77 -28.12
N ARG A 286 6.18 8.86 -29.03
CA ARG A 286 5.25 9.15 -30.11
C ARG A 286 3.82 9.30 -29.62
N ASN A 287 3.33 8.36 -28.80
CA ASN A 287 1.92 8.32 -28.46
C ASN A 287 1.58 9.26 -27.30
N VAL A 288 2.50 9.59 -26.39
CA VAL A 288 2.20 10.50 -25.27
C VAL A 288 2.54 11.94 -25.62
N TYR A 289 3.68 12.16 -26.28
CA TYR A 289 4.23 13.50 -26.54
C TYR A 289 4.18 13.93 -28.00
N GLY A 290 3.99 13.00 -28.95
CA GLY A 290 4.01 13.32 -30.38
C GLY A 290 5.40 13.64 -30.92
N VAL A 291 6.46 13.15 -30.27
CA VAL A 291 7.87 13.41 -30.64
C VAL A 291 8.65 12.11 -30.84
N GLU A 292 9.83 12.20 -31.46
CA GLU A 292 10.71 11.05 -31.70
C GLU A 292 11.90 10.97 -30.72
N ASP A 293 12.28 12.09 -30.08
CA ASP A 293 13.36 12.17 -29.08
C ASP A 293 12.86 12.88 -27.82
N TYR A 294 13.26 12.40 -26.63
CA TYR A 294 12.88 13.00 -25.35
C TYR A 294 13.34 14.45 -25.20
N LYS A 295 14.38 14.87 -25.95
CA LYS A 295 14.88 16.25 -25.96
C LYS A 295 13.86 17.25 -26.50
N ASP A 296 12.91 16.79 -27.31
CA ASP A 296 11.89 17.63 -27.92
C ASP A 296 10.65 17.80 -27.04
N ILE A 297 10.60 17.15 -25.86
CA ILE A 297 9.46 17.20 -24.93
C ILE A 297 9.40 18.54 -24.20
N GLY A 298 10.53 19.01 -23.67
CA GLY A 298 10.60 20.22 -22.85
C GLY A 298 11.74 20.23 -21.83
N PRO A 299 11.94 21.37 -21.14
CA PRO A 299 12.99 21.52 -20.14
C PRO A 299 12.80 20.55 -18.97
N GLY A 300 13.88 20.13 -18.31
CA GLY A 300 13.83 19.24 -17.14
C GLY A 300 13.51 17.77 -17.43
N VAL A 301 13.11 17.43 -18.67
CA VAL A 301 12.89 16.06 -19.13
C VAL A 301 14.20 15.43 -19.61
N THR A 302 14.46 14.20 -19.19
CA THR A 302 15.67 13.46 -19.54
C THR A 302 15.33 12.03 -19.95
N GLN A 303 16.30 11.35 -20.57
CA GLN A 303 16.16 9.93 -20.95
C GLN A 303 15.70 9.04 -19.78
N LEU A 304 16.12 9.35 -18.56
CA LEU A 304 15.78 8.57 -17.35
C LEU A 304 14.40 8.89 -16.77
N LYS A 305 13.78 10.02 -17.18
CA LYS A 305 12.60 10.59 -16.51
C LYS A 305 11.38 10.77 -17.41
N PHE A 306 11.51 10.77 -18.73
CA PHE A 306 10.38 11.08 -19.62
C PHE A 306 9.20 10.11 -19.46
N ALA A 307 9.46 8.84 -19.13
CA ALA A 307 8.39 7.88 -18.85
C ALA A 307 7.60 8.22 -17.57
N ARG A 308 8.23 8.84 -16.56
CA ARG A 308 7.57 9.28 -15.33
C ARG A 308 6.52 10.35 -15.63
N PHE A 309 6.93 11.37 -16.39
CA PHE A 309 6.02 12.42 -16.84
C PHE A 309 4.93 11.90 -17.77
N ALA A 310 5.20 10.83 -18.52
CA ALA A 310 4.23 10.25 -19.43
C ALA A 310 3.04 9.65 -18.67
N GLU A 311 3.32 8.91 -17.59
CA GLU A 311 2.26 8.36 -16.72
C GLU A 311 1.46 9.49 -16.05
N VAL A 312 2.11 10.54 -15.53
CA VAL A 312 1.41 11.69 -14.93
C VAL A 312 0.53 12.42 -15.96
N ARG A 313 1.03 12.63 -17.18
CA ARG A 313 0.27 13.21 -18.28
C ARG A 313 -0.97 12.40 -18.60
N LEU A 314 -0.82 11.09 -18.77
CA LEU A 314 -1.94 10.21 -19.06
C LEU A 314 -2.97 10.18 -17.91
N MET A 315 -2.55 10.33 -16.65
CA MET A 315 -3.49 10.50 -15.53
C MET A 315 -4.28 11.81 -15.60
N ALA A 316 -3.63 12.92 -15.98
CA ALA A 316 -4.31 14.19 -16.15
C ALA A 316 -5.32 14.15 -17.33
N GLU A 317 -4.94 13.54 -18.45
CA GLU A 317 -5.85 13.31 -19.58
C GLU A 317 -7.03 12.41 -19.21
N LEU A 318 -6.79 11.37 -18.40
CA LEU A 318 -7.86 10.54 -17.84
C LEU A 318 -8.81 11.37 -16.99
N VAL A 319 -8.30 12.22 -16.09
CA VAL A 319 -9.14 13.10 -15.27
C VAL A 319 -9.96 14.06 -16.13
N GLU A 320 -9.40 14.66 -17.18
CA GLU A 320 -10.18 15.48 -18.11
C GLU A 320 -11.31 14.70 -18.79
N TYR A 321 -11.03 13.47 -19.24
CA TYR A 321 -12.04 12.59 -19.82
C TYR A 321 -13.14 12.29 -18.80
N LEU A 322 -12.77 11.99 -17.55
CA LEU A 322 -13.71 11.67 -16.48
C LEU A 322 -14.62 12.86 -16.17
N LYS A 323 -14.07 14.06 -15.98
CA LYS A 323 -14.81 15.32 -15.78
C LYS A 323 -15.79 15.62 -16.91
N LYS A 324 -15.40 15.33 -18.17
CA LYS A 324 -16.27 15.53 -19.35
C LYS A 324 -17.40 14.50 -19.46
N SER A 325 -17.24 13.31 -18.87
CA SER A 325 -18.10 12.16 -19.12
C SER A 325 -18.99 11.78 -17.93
N TYR A 326 -18.64 12.21 -16.72
CA TYR A 326 -19.27 11.80 -15.47
C TYR A 326 -19.63 13.01 -14.61
N TYR A 327 -20.52 12.82 -13.64
CA TYR A 327 -21.05 13.91 -12.81
C TYR A 327 -19.97 14.49 -11.88
N GLU A 328 -19.33 13.62 -11.11
CA GLU A 328 -18.19 13.94 -10.23
C GLU A 328 -17.15 14.80 -10.94
N GLN A 329 -16.77 15.93 -10.34
CA GLN A 329 -15.72 16.84 -10.80
C GLN A 329 -14.50 16.88 -9.88
N ASP A 330 -14.61 16.35 -8.66
CA ASP A 330 -13.59 16.43 -7.61
C ASP A 330 -12.60 15.27 -7.65
N TYR A 331 -11.74 15.29 -8.67
CA TYR A 331 -10.67 14.31 -8.84
C TYR A 331 -9.34 14.76 -8.23
N ILE A 332 -8.76 13.89 -7.39
CA ILE A 332 -7.45 14.11 -6.78
C ILE A 332 -6.54 12.94 -7.14
N ILE A 333 -5.45 13.23 -7.86
CA ILE A 333 -4.36 12.27 -8.10
C ILE A 333 -3.37 12.41 -6.94
N LEU A 334 -3.01 11.29 -6.30
CA LEU A 334 -2.14 11.30 -5.13
C LEU A 334 -1.29 10.03 -5.02
N GLY A 335 -0.07 10.18 -4.52
CA GLY A 335 0.86 9.07 -4.33
C GLY A 335 2.29 9.44 -4.69
N ASP A 336 3.11 8.42 -4.96
CA ASP A 336 4.52 8.57 -5.33
C ASP A 336 4.64 8.79 -6.84
N PHE A 337 4.95 10.02 -7.25
CA PHE A 337 5.10 10.38 -8.65
C PHE A 337 6.52 10.15 -9.16
N ASN A 338 7.48 9.83 -8.27
CA ASN A 338 8.89 9.76 -8.60
C ASN A 338 9.40 11.02 -9.33
N LEU A 339 8.81 12.20 -9.09
CA LEU A 339 9.11 13.44 -9.79
C LEU A 339 9.21 14.60 -8.79
N GLU A 340 10.35 15.31 -8.79
CA GLU A 340 10.57 16.49 -7.94
C GLU A 340 9.64 17.64 -8.36
N SER A 341 9.03 18.34 -7.39
CA SER A 341 8.18 19.52 -7.63
C SER A 341 8.94 20.68 -8.27
N THR A 342 10.26 20.73 -8.12
CA THR A 342 11.13 21.77 -8.69
C THR A 342 11.57 21.46 -10.12
N ASN A 343 11.04 20.41 -10.76
CA ASN A 343 11.38 20.09 -12.14
C ASN A 343 10.75 21.12 -13.10
N ASP A 344 11.57 21.72 -13.97
CA ASP A 344 11.13 22.76 -14.91
C ASP A 344 10.02 22.32 -15.87
N TYR A 345 9.87 21.01 -16.13
CA TYR A 345 8.80 20.52 -17.01
C TYR A 345 7.39 20.76 -16.45
N TRP A 346 7.24 20.97 -15.14
CA TRP A 346 5.93 21.27 -14.56
C TRP A 346 5.30 22.53 -15.16
N GLU A 347 6.09 23.52 -15.57
CA GLU A 347 5.57 24.70 -16.27
C GLU A 347 4.93 24.32 -17.61
N THR A 348 5.60 23.48 -18.40
CA THR A 348 5.05 22.94 -19.65
C THR A 348 3.79 22.12 -19.38
N PHE A 349 3.81 21.26 -18.36
CA PHE A 349 2.68 20.44 -17.97
C PHE A 349 1.44 21.27 -17.61
N PHE A 350 1.57 22.31 -16.77
CA PHE A 350 0.42 23.14 -16.37
C PHE A 350 -0.10 24.06 -17.47
N ASN A 351 0.72 24.35 -18.49
CA ASN A 351 0.24 25.05 -19.69
C ASN A 351 -0.72 24.17 -20.51
N ASP A 352 -0.47 22.86 -20.56
CA ASP A 352 -1.32 21.89 -21.22
C ASP A 352 -2.56 21.55 -20.39
N PHE A 353 -2.42 21.39 -19.07
CA PHE A 353 -3.50 21.07 -18.13
C PHE A 353 -3.82 22.26 -17.23
N ARG A 354 -4.38 23.31 -17.83
CA ARG A 354 -4.70 24.56 -17.13
C ARG A 354 -5.66 24.31 -15.97
N GLY A 355 -5.32 24.85 -14.81
CA GLY A 355 -6.11 24.72 -13.58
C GLY A 355 -5.56 23.68 -12.61
N LEU A 356 -4.83 22.66 -13.09
CA LEU A 356 -4.18 21.72 -12.18
C LEU A 356 -3.05 22.39 -11.39
N GLU A 357 -2.91 21.98 -10.13
CA GLU A 357 -1.81 22.37 -9.25
C GLU A 357 -1.18 21.13 -8.60
N LEU A 358 0.16 21.07 -8.59
CA LEU A 358 0.92 20.11 -7.79
C LEU A 358 1.13 20.67 -6.38
N LYS A 359 0.92 19.85 -5.36
CA LYS A 359 1.22 20.17 -3.97
C LYS A 359 2.33 19.29 -3.42
N ILE A 360 2.91 19.76 -2.31
CA ILE A 360 4.07 19.22 -1.60
C ILE A 360 5.40 19.66 -2.21
N GLU A 361 6.13 20.51 -1.50
CA GLU A 361 7.44 21.04 -1.94
C GLU A 361 8.64 20.44 -1.18
N GLY A 362 8.39 19.78 -0.04
CA GLY A 362 9.44 19.23 0.82
C GLY A 362 9.78 17.76 0.50
N ALA A 363 10.96 17.31 0.90
CA ALA A 363 11.39 15.93 0.68
C ALA A 363 10.50 14.94 1.44
N THR A 364 10.10 13.87 0.75
CA THR A 364 9.19 12.83 1.24
C THR A 364 9.83 11.45 1.25
N SER A 365 10.77 11.17 0.34
CA SER A 365 11.58 9.95 0.44
C SER A 365 12.66 10.05 1.52
N MET A 366 12.97 8.90 2.12
CA MET A 366 13.94 8.75 3.20
C MET A 366 15.35 8.57 2.66
N ALA A 367 16.32 9.26 3.27
CA ALA A 367 17.72 8.98 3.02
C ALA A 367 18.15 7.69 3.72
N LEU A 368 19.02 6.89 3.10
CA LEU A 368 19.63 5.71 3.75
C LEU A 368 20.74 6.13 4.72
N GLY A 369 21.60 7.03 4.28
CA GLY A 369 22.76 7.50 5.02
C GLY A 369 22.54 8.82 5.75
N LYS A 370 23.38 9.08 6.75
CA LYS A 370 23.39 10.37 7.46
C LYS A 370 23.98 11.50 6.62
N SER A 371 24.97 11.18 5.79
CA SER A 371 25.61 12.11 4.89
C SER A 371 25.64 11.59 3.45
N LEU A 372 25.63 12.52 2.49
CA LEU A 372 25.91 12.26 1.09
C LEU A 372 27.43 12.14 0.86
N SER A 373 27.83 11.72 -0.33
CA SER A 373 29.25 11.57 -0.69
C SER A 373 30.05 12.88 -0.60
N ASP A 374 29.39 14.02 -0.70
CA ASP A 374 29.99 15.36 -0.56
C ASP A 374 30.02 15.87 0.90
N GLY A 375 29.54 15.07 1.86
CA GLY A 375 29.48 15.40 3.28
C GLY A 375 28.21 16.12 3.72
N THR A 376 27.29 16.44 2.79
CA THR A 376 26.01 17.08 3.13
C THR A 376 25.17 16.17 4.01
N ILE A 377 24.69 16.69 5.15
CA ILE A 377 23.82 15.95 6.06
C ILE A 377 22.42 15.84 5.48
N THR A 378 21.88 14.63 5.43
CA THR A 378 20.58 14.34 4.79
C THR A 378 19.39 14.68 5.68
N HIS A 379 19.62 14.81 6.99
CA HIS A 379 18.57 14.97 8.00
C HIS A 379 17.46 13.90 7.93
N GLY A 380 17.72 12.76 7.29
CA GLY A 380 16.79 11.63 7.17
C GLY A 380 15.93 11.62 5.90
N THR A 381 15.96 12.68 5.09
CA THR A 381 15.17 12.77 3.85
C THR A 381 16.06 13.01 2.62
N LYS A 382 15.56 12.73 1.41
CA LYS A 382 16.36 12.87 0.18
C LYS A 382 15.66 13.60 -0.97
N SER A 383 14.53 13.07 -1.44
CA SER A 383 13.83 13.51 -2.65
C SER A 383 12.36 13.81 -2.36
N ASN A 384 11.77 14.75 -3.09
CA ASN A 384 10.37 15.14 -3.04
C ASN A 384 9.64 14.41 -4.17
N TYR A 385 9.02 13.26 -3.88
CA TYR A 385 8.40 12.41 -4.90
C TYR A 385 6.90 12.17 -4.69
N ASP A 386 6.46 12.17 -3.43
CA ASP A 386 5.04 12.07 -3.10
C ASP A 386 4.31 13.40 -3.26
N HIS A 387 3.22 13.39 -4.05
CA HIS A 387 2.47 14.59 -4.40
C HIS A 387 0.95 14.42 -4.37
N PHE A 388 0.26 15.57 -4.33
CA PHE A 388 -1.12 15.70 -4.78
C PHE A 388 -1.15 16.51 -6.08
N LEU A 389 -2.02 16.15 -7.01
CA LEU A 389 -2.30 16.87 -8.25
C LEU A 389 -3.82 16.94 -8.46
N PHE A 390 -4.38 18.16 -8.46
CA PHE A 390 -5.82 18.40 -8.60
C PHE A 390 -6.10 19.83 -9.07
N ASP A 391 -7.34 20.13 -9.48
CA ASP A 391 -7.78 21.48 -9.82
C ASP A 391 -8.45 22.13 -8.59
N PRO A 392 -7.84 23.15 -7.95
CA PRO A 392 -8.41 23.77 -6.75
C PRO A 392 -9.60 24.69 -7.05
N ASN A 393 -9.92 24.98 -8.31
CA ASN A 393 -11.10 25.75 -8.67
C ASN A 393 -12.34 24.89 -8.81
N GLU A 394 -12.18 23.60 -9.15
CA GLU A 394 -13.24 22.60 -9.01
C GLU A 394 -13.25 22.05 -7.58
N THR A 395 -12.14 21.45 -7.14
CA THR A 395 -11.99 20.86 -5.80
C THR A 395 -11.65 21.90 -4.75
N ARG A 396 -12.57 22.85 -4.60
CA ARG A 396 -12.47 24.01 -3.69
C ARG A 396 -12.38 23.58 -2.24
N ASN A 397 -12.93 22.42 -1.91
CA ASN A 397 -12.91 21.83 -0.59
C ASN A 397 -11.47 21.68 -0.07
N CYS A 398 -10.52 21.38 -0.95
CA CYS A 398 -9.11 21.18 -0.63
C CYS A 398 -8.24 22.43 -0.89
N LYS A 399 -8.84 23.56 -1.31
CA LYS A 399 -8.12 24.77 -1.70
C LYS A 399 -7.44 25.46 -0.50
N GLY A 400 -6.18 25.86 -0.69
CA GLY A 400 -5.43 26.69 0.25
C GLY A 400 -3.94 26.38 0.23
N SER A 401 -3.11 27.34 0.63
CA SER A 401 -1.65 27.17 0.66
C SER A 401 -1.16 26.26 1.81
N ASN A 402 -1.97 26.09 2.85
CA ASN A 402 -1.61 25.32 4.05
C ASN A 402 -2.46 24.05 4.24
N THR A 403 -3.21 23.63 3.20
CA THR A 403 -4.06 22.44 3.29
C THR A 403 -3.24 21.17 3.14
N ALA A 404 -2.24 21.15 2.24
CA ALA A 404 -1.36 20.00 1.98
C ALA A 404 -0.03 20.10 2.74
N LYS A 405 0.39 19.01 3.39
CA LYS A 405 1.56 18.94 4.29
C LYS A 405 2.23 17.57 4.25
N ILE A 406 3.49 17.54 4.67
CA ILE A 406 4.25 16.31 4.93
C ILE A 406 4.09 15.95 6.41
N PHE A 407 3.83 14.68 6.69
CA PHE A 407 3.88 14.15 8.04
C PHE A 407 5.25 13.55 8.32
N ASN A 408 6.08 14.32 9.01
CA ASN A 408 7.44 13.92 9.31
C ASN A 408 7.49 13.05 10.59
N PHE A 409 7.45 11.72 10.44
CA PHE A 409 7.55 10.80 11.57
C PHE A 409 8.96 10.71 12.18
N ILE A 410 10.01 11.23 11.52
CA ILE A 410 11.36 11.29 12.11
C ILE A 410 11.57 12.53 13.00
N GLU A 411 10.56 13.39 13.10
CA GLU A 411 10.51 14.54 14.01
C GLU A 411 9.39 14.43 15.06
N GLY A 412 9.37 15.36 16.01
CA GLY A 412 8.31 15.48 17.00
C GLY A 412 8.12 14.25 17.90
N ASP A 413 6.86 13.94 18.22
CA ASP A 413 6.52 12.88 19.17
C ASP A 413 6.66 11.48 18.58
N PHE A 414 6.44 11.31 17.27
CA PHE A 414 6.70 10.03 16.59
C PHE A 414 8.19 9.70 16.60
N SER A 415 9.07 10.68 16.39
CA SER A 415 10.51 10.48 16.53
C SER A 415 10.87 9.96 17.92
N LYS A 416 10.29 10.53 18.99
CA LYS A 416 10.52 10.06 20.36
C LYS A 416 10.02 8.62 20.56
N LEU A 417 8.85 8.28 20.01
CA LEU A 417 8.29 6.93 20.05
C LEU A 417 9.20 5.92 19.33
N ILE A 418 9.62 6.24 18.10
CA ILE A 418 10.52 5.42 17.29
C ILE A 418 11.87 5.25 18.01
N ASN A 419 12.43 6.35 18.51
CA ASN A 419 13.70 6.33 19.22
C ASN A 419 13.62 5.51 20.51
N ARG A 420 12.49 5.57 21.21
CA ARG A 420 12.23 4.72 22.38
C ARG A 420 12.18 3.24 21.99
N ARG A 421 11.51 2.87 20.89
CA ARG A 421 11.38 1.48 20.43
C ARG A 421 12.66 0.92 19.80
N TYR A 422 13.30 1.66 18.89
CA TYR A 422 14.32 1.08 17.97
C TYR A 422 15.71 1.72 18.01
N LEU A 423 15.84 2.99 18.40
CA LEU A 423 17.16 3.65 18.42
C LEU A 423 18.10 3.03 19.47
N VAL A 424 19.20 2.43 19.00
CA VAL A 424 20.25 1.81 19.85
C VAL A 424 21.60 2.53 19.77
N ARG A 425 21.84 3.30 18.71
CA ARG A 425 23.09 4.04 18.51
C ARG A 425 23.15 5.33 19.33
N SER A 426 24.36 5.82 19.53
CA SER A 426 24.70 7.18 19.96
C SER A 426 25.28 7.99 18.80
N ASN A 427 25.57 9.27 19.04
CA ASN A 427 26.28 10.10 18.07
C ASN A 427 27.82 9.97 18.15
N ALA A 428 28.35 9.26 19.16
CA ALA A 428 29.78 9.07 19.33
C ALA A 428 30.30 8.01 18.34
N LYS A 429 31.43 8.32 17.69
CA LYS A 429 32.04 7.43 16.70
C LYS A 429 33.28 6.73 17.24
N TYR A 430 33.69 5.65 16.56
CA TYR A 430 34.96 4.95 16.78
C TYR A 430 35.42 4.24 15.52
N GLN A 431 36.73 4.04 15.37
CA GLN A 431 37.28 3.19 14.31
C GLN A 431 37.21 1.73 14.76
N SER A 432 36.45 0.90 14.03
CA SER A 432 36.36 -0.53 14.30
C SER A 432 37.59 -1.25 13.77
N GLN A 433 38.35 -1.91 14.65
CA GLN A 433 39.53 -2.67 14.25
C GLN A 433 39.18 -3.96 13.49
N THR A 434 37.99 -4.52 13.72
CA THR A 434 37.57 -5.79 13.09
C THR A 434 36.91 -5.59 11.74
N ARG A 435 36.23 -4.45 11.53
CA ARG A 435 35.53 -4.12 10.28
C ARG A 435 36.28 -3.10 9.40
N ASP A 436 37.37 -2.55 9.92
CA ASP A 436 38.20 -1.50 9.28
C ASP A 436 37.39 -0.30 8.75
N VAL A 437 36.40 0.14 9.54
CA VAL A 437 35.50 1.24 9.20
C VAL A 437 35.10 2.04 10.43
N GLU A 438 34.77 3.31 10.21
CA GLU A 438 34.22 4.17 11.26
C GLU A 438 32.76 3.77 11.56
N MET A 439 32.45 3.60 12.85
CA MET A 439 31.14 3.15 13.33
C MET A 439 30.62 4.06 14.45
N TYR A 440 29.30 4.14 14.58
CA TYR A 440 28.63 4.74 15.73
C TYR A 440 28.63 3.76 16.92
N ARG A 441 28.89 4.27 18.13
CA ARG A 441 28.81 3.50 19.37
C ARG A 441 27.35 3.27 19.76
N LEU A 442 27.07 2.16 20.42
CA LEU A 442 25.81 2.00 21.15
C LEU A 442 25.66 3.08 22.23
N LYS A 443 24.44 3.54 22.45
CA LYS A 443 24.13 4.48 23.54
C LYS A 443 24.20 3.79 24.91
N ALA A 444 24.16 4.57 25.99
CA ALA A 444 24.02 4.01 27.34
C ALA A 444 22.74 3.16 27.44
N GLY A 445 22.85 1.94 27.95
CA GLY A 445 21.76 0.94 27.93
C GLY A 445 21.43 0.37 26.54
N GLY A 446 22.20 0.73 25.50
CA GLY A 446 21.98 0.27 24.13
C GLY A 446 22.11 -1.24 23.97
N ARG A 447 23.04 -1.88 24.71
CA ARG A 447 23.24 -3.34 24.69
C ARG A 447 22.01 -4.10 25.23
N GLU A 448 21.52 -3.70 26.40
CA GLU A 448 20.29 -4.27 26.99
C GLU A 448 19.09 -4.07 26.05
N LYS A 449 19.00 -2.91 25.39
CA LYS A 449 17.95 -2.67 24.40
C LYS A 449 18.07 -3.58 23.18
N VAL A 450 19.28 -3.83 22.68
CA VAL A 450 19.53 -4.78 21.58
C VAL A 450 19.09 -6.18 21.98
N GLU A 451 19.50 -6.66 23.16
CA GLU A 451 19.11 -7.97 23.70
C GLU A 451 17.58 -8.09 23.77
N ASN A 452 16.90 -7.08 24.33
CA ASN A 452 15.43 -7.04 24.37
C ASN A 452 14.78 -7.05 22.98
N LEU A 453 15.32 -6.35 21.99
CA LEU A 453 14.78 -6.33 20.63
C LEU A 453 14.91 -7.70 19.96
N VAL A 454 16.08 -8.33 20.07
CA VAL A 454 16.34 -9.67 19.53
C VAL A 454 15.46 -10.72 20.23
N ASP A 455 15.29 -10.63 21.55
CA ASP A 455 14.43 -11.54 22.31
C ASP A 455 12.95 -11.38 21.96
N ASN A 456 12.48 -10.14 21.76
CA ASN A 456 11.11 -9.88 21.31
C ASN A 456 10.86 -10.49 19.93
N TYR A 457 11.79 -10.30 18.98
CA TYR A 457 11.71 -10.89 17.64
C TYR A 457 11.75 -12.43 17.69
N THR A 458 12.67 -13.00 18.46
CA THR A 458 12.77 -14.45 18.67
C THR A 458 11.44 -15.01 19.18
N ARG A 459 10.82 -14.36 20.17
CA ARG A 459 9.52 -14.77 20.69
C ARG A 459 8.37 -14.66 19.69
N SER A 460 8.43 -13.72 18.73
CA SER A 460 7.38 -13.58 17.72
C SER A 460 7.44 -14.68 16.65
N ILE A 461 8.61 -15.29 16.42
CA ILE A 461 8.80 -16.33 15.40
C ILE A 461 8.91 -17.76 15.95
N GLN A 462 9.26 -17.96 17.23
CA GLN A 462 9.58 -19.28 17.79
C GLN A 462 8.45 -20.32 17.67
N ASN A 463 7.20 -19.88 17.69
CA ASN A 463 6.02 -20.76 17.63
C ASN A 463 5.44 -20.87 16.21
N LYS A 464 6.10 -20.26 15.21
CA LYS A 464 5.66 -20.33 13.82
C LYS A 464 6.05 -21.66 13.21
N LEU A 465 5.05 -22.35 12.69
CA LEU A 465 5.17 -23.66 12.08
C LEU A 465 4.97 -23.56 10.57
N THR A 466 5.47 -24.55 9.84
CA THR A 466 5.24 -24.76 8.41
C THR A 466 4.91 -26.23 8.15
N VAL A 467 4.43 -26.54 6.95
CA VAL A 467 4.07 -27.90 6.55
C VAL A 467 5.25 -28.54 5.82
N LYS A 468 5.71 -29.69 6.33
CA LYS A 468 6.70 -30.55 5.67
C LYS A 468 6.30 -32.00 5.83
N ASN A 469 6.25 -32.75 4.73
CA ASN A 469 5.83 -34.16 4.71
C ASN A 469 4.49 -34.39 5.44
N ASN A 470 3.50 -33.53 5.17
CA ASN A 470 2.17 -33.55 5.77
C ASN A 470 2.15 -33.46 7.31
N LYS A 471 3.13 -32.76 7.90
CA LYS A 471 3.23 -32.49 9.33
C LYS A 471 3.59 -31.03 9.57
N LEU A 472 3.10 -30.46 10.66
CA LEU A 472 3.54 -29.16 11.16
C LEU A 472 4.92 -29.31 11.82
N VAL A 473 5.88 -28.50 11.39
CA VAL A 473 7.25 -28.45 11.90
C VAL A 473 7.68 -26.99 12.11
N PRO A 474 8.68 -26.68 12.95
CA PRO A 474 9.21 -25.34 13.09
C PRO A 474 9.58 -24.72 11.73
N ARG A 475 9.20 -23.47 11.52
CA ARG A 475 9.39 -22.78 10.23
C ARG A 475 10.77 -22.15 10.07
N PHE A 476 11.28 -21.55 11.15
CA PHE A 476 12.47 -20.70 11.09
C PHE A 476 13.69 -21.40 11.68
N ASP A 477 14.84 -21.17 11.06
CA ASP A 477 16.12 -21.31 11.74
C ASP A 477 16.31 -20.10 12.65
N MET A 478 16.36 -20.34 13.96
CA MET A 478 16.39 -19.26 14.94
C MET A 478 17.70 -18.48 14.92
N GLU A 479 18.83 -19.14 14.63
CA GLU A 479 20.14 -18.48 14.60
C GLU A 479 20.26 -17.57 13.38
N GLU A 480 19.89 -18.10 12.21
CA GLU A 480 19.87 -17.32 10.96
C GLU A 480 18.92 -16.13 11.08
N SER A 481 17.69 -16.36 11.57
CA SER A 481 16.68 -15.32 11.71
C SER A 481 17.12 -14.20 12.67
N GLN A 482 17.72 -14.56 13.81
CA GLN A 482 18.24 -13.58 14.77
C GLN A 482 19.35 -12.73 14.16
N LYS A 483 20.25 -13.37 13.40
CA LYS A 483 21.35 -12.68 12.72
C LYS A 483 20.83 -11.70 11.66
N GLU A 484 19.88 -12.11 10.83
CA GLU A 484 19.30 -11.23 9.80
C GLU A 484 18.59 -10.02 10.43
N PHE A 485 17.79 -10.24 11.48
CA PHE A 485 17.15 -9.15 12.22
C PHE A 485 18.19 -8.19 12.81
N TYR A 486 19.25 -8.72 13.43
CA TYR A 486 20.34 -7.90 13.96
C TYR A 486 21.00 -7.07 12.86
N ASP A 487 21.40 -7.68 11.75
CA ASP A 487 22.11 -6.99 10.68
C ASP A 487 21.25 -5.86 10.08
N ARG A 488 19.97 -6.13 9.84
CA ARG A 488 19.06 -5.21 9.14
C ARG A 488 18.51 -4.09 10.03
N VAL A 489 18.11 -4.41 11.26
CA VAL A 489 17.45 -3.45 12.17
C VAL A 489 18.42 -2.80 13.15
N ILE A 490 19.44 -3.53 13.61
CA ILE A 490 20.36 -3.08 14.67
C ILE A 490 21.67 -2.56 14.08
N ASP A 491 22.42 -3.41 13.38
CA ASP A 491 23.76 -3.12 12.86
C ASP A 491 23.74 -2.01 11.80
N SER A 492 22.68 -1.96 10.99
CA SER A 492 22.47 -0.90 9.99
C SER A 492 22.51 0.50 10.59
N GLN A 493 22.10 0.68 11.85
CA GLN A 493 22.14 1.96 12.53
C GLN A 493 23.57 2.42 12.83
N LEU A 494 24.55 1.52 12.83
CA LEU A 494 25.91 1.79 13.31
C LEU A 494 26.84 2.35 12.23
N PHE A 495 26.36 2.50 10.99
CA PHE A 495 27.16 3.02 9.88
C PHE A 495 26.55 4.29 9.29
N ASP A 496 27.42 5.16 8.78
CA ASP A 496 26.97 6.40 8.16
C ASP A 496 26.11 6.18 6.91
N LYS A 497 26.47 5.19 6.09
CA LYS A 497 25.77 4.86 4.83
C LYS A 497 24.39 4.24 5.02
N THR A 498 24.10 3.65 6.17
CA THR A 498 22.84 2.94 6.47
C THR A 498 22.13 3.49 7.71
N TYR A 499 22.54 4.67 8.16
CA TYR A 499 22.14 5.30 9.43
C TYR A 499 20.62 5.33 9.69
N TYR A 500 19.81 5.46 8.63
CA TYR A 500 18.36 5.50 8.68
C TYR A 500 17.69 4.23 8.14
N ASN A 501 18.45 3.23 7.69
CA ASN A 501 17.91 2.02 7.07
C ASN A 501 16.91 1.28 7.97
N TYR A 502 17.11 1.27 9.28
CA TYR A 502 16.15 0.68 10.21
C TYR A 502 14.74 1.28 10.13
N LEU A 503 14.58 2.54 9.70
CA LEU A 503 13.26 3.17 9.50
C LEU A 503 12.53 2.56 8.30
N LYS A 504 13.26 2.26 7.23
CA LYS A 504 12.74 1.54 6.06
C LYS A 504 12.26 0.14 6.45
N GLU A 505 13.05 -0.55 7.28
CA GLU A 505 12.72 -1.87 7.81
C GLU A 505 11.45 -1.87 8.67
N VAL A 506 11.31 -0.92 9.60
CA VAL A 506 10.21 -0.94 10.60
C VAL A 506 9.00 -0.07 10.24
N ILE A 507 9.13 0.91 9.33
CA ILE A 507 8.06 1.89 8.98
C ILE A 507 7.88 2.02 7.47
N SER A 508 8.78 2.72 6.78
CA SER A 508 8.76 2.98 5.33
C SER A 508 10.00 3.78 4.94
N ASP A 509 10.39 3.74 3.68
CA ASP A 509 11.34 4.68 3.08
C ASP A 509 10.68 5.93 2.47
N HIS A 510 9.41 6.18 2.78
CA HIS A 510 8.72 7.43 2.48
C HIS A 510 8.04 8.02 3.73
N LEU A 511 7.86 9.33 3.74
CA LEU A 511 7.04 10.09 4.67
C LEU A 511 5.63 10.25 4.06
N PRO A 512 4.55 10.06 4.84
CA PRO A 512 3.21 10.32 4.35
C PRO A 512 3.02 11.80 4.02
N ILE A 513 2.22 12.07 2.99
CA ILE A 513 1.69 13.40 2.69
C ILE A 513 0.20 13.42 3.00
N TYR A 514 -0.33 14.57 3.37
CA TYR A 514 -1.76 14.70 3.65
C TYR A 514 -2.29 16.07 3.28
N MET A 515 -3.59 16.12 3.04
CA MET A 515 -4.36 17.34 2.89
C MET A 515 -5.64 17.31 3.72
N ASN A 516 -6.05 18.50 4.18
CA ASN A 516 -7.33 18.69 4.84
C ASN A 516 -8.29 19.37 3.87
N CYS A 517 -9.47 18.78 3.68
CA CYS A 517 -10.50 19.32 2.81
C CYS A 517 -11.78 19.58 3.61
N SER A 518 -12.42 20.74 3.39
CA SER A 518 -13.74 21.03 3.96
C SER A 518 -14.74 19.95 3.53
N ASN A 519 -15.62 19.55 4.43
CA ASN A 519 -16.68 18.59 4.15
C ASN A 519 -18.08 19.21 4.34
N GLN A 520 -18.16 20.55 4.28
CA GLN A 520 -19.34 21.33 4.66
C GLN A 520 -20.21 21.76 3.47
N TYR A 521 -19.67 21.68 2.26
CA TYR A 521 -20.31 22.07 1.01
C TYR A 521 -19.79 21.18 -0.12
N ASP A 522 -20.56 21.15 -1.21
CA ASP A 522 -20.17 20.61 -2.50
C ASP A 522 -20.40 21.66 -3.58
N ASN A 523 -19.68 21.60 -4.70
CA ASN A 523 -19.92 22.51 -5.84
C ASN A 523 -20.29 21.80 -7.15
N ASP A 524 -20.40 20.47 -7.14
CA ASP A 524 -20.71 19.64 -8.31
C ASP A 524 -22.15 19.76 -8.84
#